data_AF-A0A8H6Y800-F1
#
_entry.id   AF-A0A8H6Y800-F1
#
_cell.length_a   1.000
_cell.length_b   1.000
_cell.length_c   1.000
_cell.angle_alpha   90.00
_cell.angle_beta   90.00
_cell.angle_gamma   90.00
#
_symmetry.space_group_name_H-M   'P 1'
#
loop_
_entity.id
_entity.type
_entity.pdbx_description
1 polymer ?
#
loop_
_entity_poly.entity_id
_entity_poly.type
_entity_poly.pdbx_seq_one_letter_code
_entity_poly.pdbx_strand_id
1 'polypeptide(L)'
;MSARDSVIQTPELVEHTLALLPVRDLLVIAPLVSKMWQAITLSPTLQRALFFEADPTASASQPVQNPLLVELFQPFFAPNAAETFPWPGTATSILEMPWAQAPEAFKRADASWRRMLVTQPPVQTMVVIQTRHGMGGSFERRAVLRDLSLRMGMLYDFAVPFLHHGRSSFRIIWNNGIARESDITFMLSSSSSCMIGVWDLIRAVDERFDSVGGSEVKINYGEWVHLDDEDEDVWD
;
A
#
# COMPACT_ATOMS: atom_id res chain seq x y z
N MET A 1 5.50 -47.67 -12.35
CA MET A 1 5.34 -46.32 -11.77
C MET A 1 6.71 -45.66 -11.80
N SER A 2 6.85 -44.55 -12.53
CA SER A 2 8.14 -43.85 -12.63
C SER A 2 8.37 -43.06 -11.34
N ALA A 3 9.63 -42.83 -10.95
CA ALA A 3 9.96 -41.98 -9.81
C ALA A 3 9.34 -40.56 -9.93
N ARG A 4 9.14 -40.07 -11.16
CA ARG A 4 8.43 -38.81 -11.44
C ARG A 4 6.95 -38.86 -11.06
N ASP A 5 6.28 -39.97 -11.35
CA ASP A 5 4.85 -40.13 -11.04
C ASP A 5 4.63 -40.18 -9.53
N SER A 6 5.55 -40.82 -8.79
CA SER A 6 5.51 -40.87 -7.33
C SER A 6 5.65 -39.49 -6.69
N VAL A 7 6.51 -38.61 -7.23
CA VAL A 7 6.68 -37.24 -6.72
C VAL A 7 5.41 -36.41 -6.93
N ILE A 8 4.81 -36.48 -8.13
CA ILE A 8 3.59 -35.74 -8.43
C ILE A 8 2.41 -36.24 -7.59
N GLN A 9 2.38 -37.51 -7.20
CA GLN A 9 1.34 -38.08 -6.35
C GLN A 9 1.49 -37.79 -4.86
N THR A 10 2.60 -37.16 -4.43
CA THR A 10 2.87 -36.84 -3.03
C THR A 10 2.60 -35.35 -2.78
N PRO A 11 1.50 -34.96 -2.11
CA PRO A 11 1.11 -33.56 -1.94
C PRO A 11 2.18 -32.67 -1.30
N GLU A 12 2.93 -33.20 -0.33
CA GLU A 12 3.97 -32.47 0.40
C GLU A 12 5.15 -32.10 -0.50
N LEU A 13 5.53 -33.00 -1.41
CA LEU A 13 6.61 -32.73 -2.38
C LEU A 13 6.15 -31.72 -3.43
N VAL A 14 4.90 -31.81 -3.86
CA VAL A 14 4.30 -30.83 -4.78
C VAL A 14 4.23 -29.46 -4.12
N GLU A 15 3.78 -29.37 -2.86
CA GLU A 15 3.74 -28.11 -2.10
C GLU A 15 5.13 -27.46 -2.01
N HIS A 16 6.16 -28.22 -1.63
CA HIS A 16 7.53 -27.72 -1.59
C HIS A 16 8.03 -27.25 -2.96
N THR A 17 7.68 -27.97 -4.03
CA THR A 17 8.08 -27.58 -5.39
C THR A 17 7.37 -26.29 -5.82
N LEU A 18 6.08 -26.17 -5.52
CA LEU A 18 5.28 -24.98 -5.81
C LEU A 18 5.75 -23.76 -5.02
N ALA A 19 6.23 -23.94 -3.79
CA ALA A 19 6.78 -22.86 -2.98
C ALA A 19 8.06 -22.23 -3.57
N LEU A 20 8.74 -22.92 -4.49
CA LEU A 20 9.91 -22.40 -5.19
C LEU A 20 9.55 -21.57 -6.44
N LEU A 21 8.28 -21.54 -6.85
CA LEU A 21 7.84 -20.81 -8.03
C LEU A 21 7.69 -19.30 -7.73
N PRO A 22 7.87 -18.43 -8.75
CA PRO A 22 7.50 -17.03 -8.63
C PRO A 22 6.02 -16.88 -8.24
N VAL A 23 5.72 -15.89 -7.39
CA VAL A 23 4.37 -15.61 -6.86
C VAL A 23 3.30 -15.55 -7.98
N ARG A 24 3.64 -14.96 -9.13
CA ARG A 24 2.75 -14.87 -10.29
C ARG A 24 2.38 -16.25 -10.84
N ASP A 25 3.35 -17.12 -11.03
CA ASP A 25 3.14 -18.46 -11.59
C ASP A 25 2.39 -19.35 -10.60
N LEU A 26 2.71 -19.21 -9.31
CA LEU A 26 1.99 -19.88 -8.24
C LEU A 26 0.51 -19.45 -8.18
N LEU A 27 0.22 -18.18 -8.42
CA LEU A 27 -1.15 -17.65 -8.37
C LEU A 27 -1.97 -18.01 -9.61
N VAL A 28 -1.36 -17.99 -10.79
CA VAL A 28 -2.08 -18.08 -12.08
C VAL A 28 -1.94 -19.45 -12.74
N ILE A 29 -0.73 -20.01 -12.77
CA ILE A 29 -0.42 -21.21 -13.55
C ILE A 29 -0.67 -22.47 -12.72
N ALA A 30 -0.18 -22.53 -11.48
CA ALA A 30 -0.27 -23.74 -10.66
C ALA A 30 -1.70 -24.29 -10.48
N PRO A 31 -2.73 -23.46 -10.23
CA PRO A 31 -4.11 -23.95 -10.09
C PRO A 31 -4.71 -24.54 -11.38
N LEU A 32 -4.15 -24.20 -12.55
CA LEU A 32 -4.65 -24.64 -13.85
C LEU A 32 -4.10 -26.01 -14.26
N VAL A 33 -3.02 -26.48 -13.63
CA VAL A 33 -2.36 -27.75 -13.99
C VAL A 33 -3.23 -28.96 -13.63
N SER A 34 -3.78 -28.99 -12.41
CA SER A 34 -4.64 -30.08 -11.96
C SER A 34 -5.49 -29.66 -10.75
N LYS A 35 -6.57 -30.40 -10.48
CA LYS A 35 -7.40 -30.21 -9.28
C LYS A 35 -6.62 -30.40 -7.98
N MET A 36 -5.64 -31.31 -7.99
CA MET A 36 -4.77 -31.55 -6.84
C MET A 36 -3.86 -30.35 -6.58
N TRP A 37 -3.25 -29.78 -7.62
CA TRP A 37 -2.42 -28.59 -7.49
C TRP A 37 -3.24 -27.38 -7.02
N GLN A 38 -4.45 -27.21 -7.57
CA GLN A 38 -5.40 -26.23 -7.08
C GLN A 38 -5.70 -26.40 -5.58
N ALA A 39 -5.98 -27.61 -5.11
CA ALA A 39 -6.19 -27.87 -3.70
C ALA A 39 -4.95 -27.56 -2.84
N ILE A 40 -3.75 -27.92 -3.33
CA ILE A 40 -2.49 -27.66 -2.65
C ILE A 40 -2.22 -26.16 -2.56
N THR A 41 -2.56 -25.34 -3.56
CA THR A 41 -2.37 -23.87 -3.50
C THR A 41 -3.14 -23.21 -2.34
N LEU A 42 -4.14 -23.89 -1.78
CA LEU A 42 -4.90 -23.44 -0.61
C LEU A 42 -4.23 -23.82 0.72
N SER A 43 -3.07 -24.49 0.69
CA SER A 43 -2.34 -24.83 1.91
C SER A 43 -1.84 -23.56 2.63
N PRO A 44 -1.71 -23.58 3.97
CA PRO A 44 -1.21 -22.41 4.72
C PRO A 44 0.17 -21.94 4.25
N THR A 45 1.06 -22.87 3.88
CA THR A 45 2.40 -22.52 3.39
C THR A 45 2.34 -21.68 2.11
N LEU A 46 1.52 -22.12 1.14
CA LEU A 46 1.40 -21.42 -0.13
C LEU A 46 0.55 -20.15 0.00
N GLN A 47 -0.46 -20.14 0.86
CA GLN A 47 -1.22 -18.92 1.17
C GLN A 47 -0.34 -17.84 1.83
N ARG A 48 0.62 -18.24 2.67
CA ARG A 48 1.65 -17.31 3.19
C ARG A 48 2.59 -16.84 2.09
N ALA A 49 3.10 -17.74 1.24
CA ALA A 49 3.97 -17.38 0.12
C ALA A 49 3.28 -16.46 -0.91
N LEU A 50 1.96 -16.60 -1.07
CA LEU A 50 1.10 -15.75 -1.89
C LEU A 50 0.63 -14.47 -1.17
N PHE A 51 1.11 -14.20 0.05
CA PHE A 51 0.72 -13.05 0.86
C PHE A 51 -0.78 -12.97 1.15
N PHE A 52 -1.54 -14.07 1.10
CA PHE A 52 -2.94 -14.09 1.55
C PHE A 52 -3.06 -14.23 3.07
N GLU A 53 -2.08 -14.89 3.68
CA GLU A 53 -1.98 -15.12 5.11
C GLU A 53 -0.68 -14.55 5.69
N ALA A 54 -0.73 -14.21 6.99
CA ALA A 54 0.44 -13.74 7.72
C ALA A 54 1.45 -14.88 7.91
N ASP A 55 2.72 -14.60 7.60
CA ASP A 55 3.79 -15.52 7.91
C ASP A 55 4.30 -15.25 9.34
N PRO A 56 4.12 -16.19 10.29
CA PRO A 56 4.58 -16.03 11.67
C PRO A 56 6.12 -16.05 11.78
N THR A 57 6.83 -16.50 10.75
CA THR A 57 8.29 -16.55 10.72
C THR A 57 8.92 -15.26 10.17
N ALA A 58 8.12 -14.36 9.60
CA ALA A 58 8.60 -13.11 9.03
C ALA A 58 9.07 -12.14 10.12
N SER A 59 10.26 -11.59 9.95
CA SER A 59 10.85 -10.66 10.92
C SER A 59 10.34 -9.23 10.74
N ALA A 60 9.91 -8.59 11.82
CA ALA A 60 9.56 -7.17 11.82
C ALA A 60 10.76 -6.25 11.50
N SER A 61 12.00 -6.71 11.72
CA SER A 61 13.21 -5.94 11.39
C SER A 61 13.55 -5.95 9.89
N GLN A 62 12.97 -6.89 9.13
CA GLN A 62 13.21 -7.05 7.69
C GLN A 62 11.87 -7.33 6.99
N PRO A 63 10.98 -6.32 6.93
CA PRO A 63 9.70 -6.49 6.25
C PRO A 63 9.93 -6.71 4.76
N VAL A 64 9.33 -7.78 4.23
CA VAL A 64 9.36 -8.11 2.81
C VAL A 64 8.08 -7.56 2.18
N GLN A 65 8.22 -6.68 1.18
CA GLN A 65 7.09 -6.22 0.38
C GLN A 65 6.64 -7.30 -0.61
N ASN A 66 5.35 -7.36 -0.87
CA ASN A 66 4.78 -8.32 -1.79
C ASN A 66 5.28 -8.05 -3.23
N PRO A 67 6.10 -8.95 -3.83
CA PRO A 67 6.76 -8.68 -5.10
C PRO A 67 5.78 -8.54 -6.26
N LEU A 68 4.65 -9.26 -6.23
CA LEU A 68 3.61 -9.13 -7.25
C LEU A 68 2.94 -7.75 -7.17
N LEU A 69 2.69 -7.25 -5.97
CA LEU A 69 2.08 -5.94 -5.79
C LEU A 69 3.07 -4.81 -6.12
N VAL A 70 4.34 -4.95 -5.75
CA VAL A 70 5.39 -4.02 -6.14
C VAL A 70 5.40 -3.89 -7.67
N GLU A 71 5.42 -5.03 -8.38
CA GLU A 71 5.41 -5.05 -9.85
C GLU A 71 4.20 -4.32 -10.45
N LEU A 72 2.99 -4.61 -9.94
CA LEU A 72 1.73 -4.16 -10.53
C LEU A 72 1.25 -2.79 -10.04
N PHE A 73 1.71 -2.32 -8.89
CA PHE A 73 1.23 -1.11 -8.21
C PHE A 73 2.34 -0.14 -7.85
N GLN A 74 3.28 0.05 -8.79
CA GLN A 74 4.52 0.81 -8.60
C GLN A 74 4.36 2.11 -7.76
N PRO A 75 3.41 3.03 -8.06
CA PRO A 75 3.13 4.21 -7.23
C PRO A 75 2.93 4.00 -5.72
N PHE A 76 2.39 2.85 -5.30
CA PHE A 76 2.17 2.52 -3.89
C PHE A 76 3.44 2.03 -3.19
N PHE A 77 4.43 1.57 -3.96
CA PHE A 77 5.69 0.99 -3.46
C PHE A 77 6.91 1.81 -3.88
N ALA A 78 6.70 3.06 -4.29
CA ALA A 78 7.77 3.95 -4.68
C ALA A 78 8.77 4.17 -3.51
N PRO A 79 10.08 4.29 -3.79
CA PRO A 79 11.07 4.53 -2.75
C PRO A 79 10.80 5.82 -1.96
N ASN A 80 11.08 5.81 -0.66
CA ASN A 80 10.85 6.98 0.21
C ASN A 80 11.58 8.25 -0.27
N ALA A 81 12.70 8.11 -0.98
CA ALA A 81 13.49 9.22 -1.55
C ALA A 81 12.78 9.95 -2.70
N ALA A 82 11.61 9.49 -3.16
CA ALA A 82 10.77 10.20 -4.12
C ALA A 82 10.08 11.40 -3.43
N GLU A 83 10.85 12.43 -3.13
CA GLU A 83 10.39 13.68 -2.51
C GLU A 83 9.86 14.70 -3.51
N THR A 84 10.13 14.52 -4.81
CA THR A 84 9.69 15.43 -5.85
C THR A 84 8.18 15.45 -5.97
N PHE A 85 7.60 16.65 -5.89
CA PHE A 85 6.20 16.88 -6.24
C PHE A 85 6.05 17.01 -7.78
N PRO A 86 4.97 16.50 -8.38
CA PRO A 86 3.89 15.72 -7.75
C PRO A 86 4.39 14.36 -7.26
N TRP A 87 3.81 13.86 -6.16
CA TRP A 87 4.18 12.57 -5.61
C TRP A 87 3.89 11.41 -6.58
N PRO A 88 4.54 10.22 -6.41
CA PRO A 88 4.45 9.11 -7.37
C PRO A 88 3.03 8.62 -7.68
N GLY A 89 2.10 8.74 -6.73
CA GLY A 89 0.70 8.40 -6.92
C GLY A 89 -0.09 9.57 -7.48
N THR A 90 -0.36 9.59 -8.78
CA THR A 90 -1.21 10.60 -9.44
C THR A 90 -2.33 9.90 -10.22
N ALA A 91 -3.34 10.65 -10.65
CA ALA A 91 -4.36 10.12 -11.54
C ALA A 91 -3.75 9.55 -12.84
N THR A 92 -2.69 10.18 -13.37
CA THR A 92 -1.98 9.69 -14.56
C THR A 92 -1.20 8.41 -14.26
N SER A 93 -0.49 8.33 -13.12
CA SER A 93 0.29 7.14 -12.79
C SER A 93 -0.57 5.90 -12.56
N ILE A 94 -1.80 6.05 -12.04
CA ILE A 94 -2.78 4.95 -11.97
C ILE A 94 -3.23 4.49 -13.37
N LEU A 95 -3.45 5.41 -14.31
CA LEU A 95 -3.87 5.10 -15.68
C LEU A 95 -2.75 4.47 -16.53
N GLU A 96 -1.50 4.66 -16.14
CA GLU A 96 -0.32 4.11 -16.81
C GLU A 96 0.10 2.73 -16.27
N MET A 97 -0.56 2.22 -15.23
CA MET A 97 -0.21 0.92 -14.65
C MET A 97 -0.38 -0.24 -15.65
N PRO A 98 0.40 -1.34 -15.50
CA PRO A 98 0.37 -2.47 -16.43
C PRO A 98 -1.02 -3.08 -16.67
N TRP A 99 -1.88 -3.04 -15.65
CA TRP A 99 -3.23 -3.58 -15.69
C TRP A 99 -4.29 -2.56 -16.12
N ALA A 100 -3.94 -1.27 -16.29
CA ALA A 100 -4.89 -0.23 -16.68
C ALA A 100 -5.49 -0.47 -18.08
N GLN A 101 -4.86 -1.31 -18.90
CA GLN A 101 -5.37 -1.82 -20.18
C GLN A 101 -6.57 -2.77 -20.02
N ALA A 102 -6.86 -3.25 -18.80
CA ALA A 102 -7.98 -4.14 -18.49
C ALA A 102 -8.78 -3.64 -17.26
N PRO A 103 -9.42 -2.47 -17.35
CA PRO A 103 -10.05 -1.79 -16.21
C PRO A 103 -11.16 -2.63 -15.54
N GLU A 104 -11.90 -3.42 -16.32
CA GLU A 104 -13.00 -4.27 -15.82
C GLU A 104 -12.53 -5.49 -15.03
N ALA A 105 -11.33 -6.01 -15.31
CA ALA A 105 -10.74 -7.09 -14.51
C ALA A 105 -10.19 -6.55 -13.19
N PHE A 106 -9.70 -5.31 -13.23
CA PHE A 106 -9.06 -4.68 -12.11
C PHE A 106 -10.06 -4.08 -11.10
N LYS A 107 -11.14 -3.46 -11.57
CA LYS A 107 -12.17 -2.85 -10.70
C LYS A 107 -13.04 -3.86 -9.93
N ARG A 108 -12.86 -5.16 -10.16
CA ARG A 108 -13.67 -6.18 -9.50
C ARG A 108 -13.45 -6.17 -7.99
N ALA A 109 -14.55 -6.22 -7.24
CA ALA A 109 -14.51 -6.26 -5.78
C ALA A 109 -13.86 -7.56 -5.24
N ASP A 110 -13.94 -8.65 -6.00
CA ASP A 110 -13.43 -9.98 -5.62
C ASP A 110 -12.02 -10.28 -6.16
N ALA A 111 -11.37 -9.30 -6.80
CA ALA A 111 -10.04 -9.49 -7.37
C ALA A 111 -9.05 -9.96 -6.29
N SER A 112 -8.27 -11.00 -6.60
CA SER A 112 -7.39 -11.66 -5.63
C SER A 112 -6.39 -10.69 -5.00
N TRP A 113 -5.81 -9.77 -5.79
CA TRP A 113 -4.88 -8.76 -5.30
C TRP A 113 -5.46 -7.90 -4.17
N ARG A 114 -6.78 -7.64 -4.12
CA ARG A 114 -7.42 -6.86 -3.05
C ARG A 114 -7.22 -7.51 -1.68
N ARG A 115 -7.14 -8.84 -1.67
CA ARG A 115 -6.97 -9.65 -0.47
C ARG A 115 -5.51 -9.94 -0.15
N MET A 116 -4.54 -9.53 -0.97
CA MET A 116 -3.14 -9.77 -0.66
C MET A 116 -2.62 -8.75 0.36
N LEU A 117 -1.83 -9.22 1.32
CA LEU A 117 -1.03 -8.40 2.22
C LEU A 117 0.00 -7.62 1.42
N VAL A 118 0.27 -6.39 1.87
CA VAL A 118 1.26 -5.51 1.23
C VAL A 118 2.69 -5.83 1.66
N THR A 119 2.86 -6.35 2.88
CA THR A 119 4.14 -6.78 3.45
C THR A 119 3.98 -8.05 4.29
N GLN A 120 5.09 -8.75 4.51
CA GLN A 120 5.25 -9.74 5.57
C GLN A 120 6.44 -9.36 6.46
N PRO A 121 6.25 -9.21 7.80
CA PRO A 121 4.98 -9.37 8.52
C PRO A 121 3.93 -8.31 8.12
N PRO A 122 2.62 -8.56 8.39
CA PRO A 122 1.56 -7.61 8.05
C PRO A 122 1.72 -6.28 8.79
N VAL A 123 1.58 -5.17 8.07
CA VAL A 123 1.44 -3.82 8.66
C VAL A 123 0.31 -3.82 9.69
N GLN A 124 0.65 -3.47 10.93
CA GLN A 124 -0.26 -3.35 12.07
C GLN A 124 -0.71 -1.90 12.28
N THR A 125 0.12 -0.93 11.89
CA THR A 125 -0.12 0.48 12.16
C THR A 125 0.11 1.35 10.92
N MET A 126 -0.89 2.16 10.59
CA MET A 126 -0.84 3.10 9.48
C MET A 126 -1.27 4.47 9.95
N VAL A 127 -0.40 5.46 9.77
CA VAL A 127 -0.79 6.87 9.88
C VAL A 127 -1.27 7.33 8.52
N VAL A 128 -2.40 7.99 8.46
CA VAL A 128 -2.88 8.63 7.23
C VAL A 128 -2.88 10.14 7.44
N ILE A 129 -2.20 10.85 6.55
CA ILE A 129 -2.10 12.31 6.56
C ILE A 129 -2.74 12.83 5.28
N GLN A 130 -3.72 13.71 5.41
CA GLN A 130 -4.33 14.39 4.28
C GLN A 130 -4.03 15.89 4.37
N THR A 131 -3.34 16.41 3.37
CA THR A 131 -3.05 17.83 3.23
C THR A 131 -3.89 18.45 2.10
N ARG A 132 -4.58 19.54 2.41
CA ARG A 132 -5.35 20.35 1.45
C ARG A 132 -4.75 21.73 1.37
N HIS A 133 -4.39 22.15 0.17
CA HIS A 133 -3.87 23.49 -0.10
C HIS A 133 -4.99 24.36 -0.66
N GLY A 134 -5.17 25.58 -0.14
CA GLY A 134 -6.14 26.54 -0.65
C GLY A 134 -5.65 27.97 -0.49
N MET A 135 -6.44 28.94 -0.95
CA MET A 135 -6.06 30.37 -0.86
C MET A 135 -5.88 30.85 0.59
N GLY A 136 -6.55 30.19 1.56
CA GLY A 136 -6.47 30.51 3.00
C GLY A 136 -5.36 29.77 3.77
N GLY A 137 -4.43 29.11 3.06
CA GLY A 137 -3.37 28.29 3.64
C GLY A 137 -3.57 26.79 3.41
N SER A 138 -2.80 25.98 4.16
CA SER A 138 -2.90 24.53 4.11
C SER A 138 -3.64 24.00 5.34
N PHE A 139 -4.35 22.90 5.17
CA PHE A 139 -5.04 22.20 6.24
C PHE A 139 -4.56 20.76 6.24
N GLU A 140 -4.27 20.22 7.41
CA GLU A 140 -3.86 18.84 7.56
C GLU A 140 -4.83 18.08 8.46
N ARG A 141 -5.20 16.89 8.02
CA ARG A 141 -5.92 15.91 8.83
C ARG A 141 -5.03 14.70 9.03
N ARG A 142 -5.04 14.18 10.25
CA ARG A 142 -4.26 13.01 10.63
C ARG A 142 -5.16 11.97 11.28
N ALA A 143 -5.04 10.72 10.86
CA ALA A 143 -5.66 9.58 11.51
C ALA A 143 -4.61 8.48 11.76
N VAL A 144 -4.78 7.73 12.84
CA VAL A 144 -3.92 6.59 13.18
C VAL A 144 -4.77 5.34 13.23
N LEU A 145 -4.47 4.40 12.32
CA LEU A 145 -5.12 3.09 12.29
C LEU A 145 -4.18 2.08 12.94
N ARG A 146 -4.71 1.28 13.86
CA ARG A 146 -3.99 0.24 14.61
C ARG A 146 -4.64 -1.13 14.40
N ASP A 147 -3.96 -2.18 14.85
CA ASP A 147 -4.41 -3.57 14.78
C ASP A 147 -4.80 -4.00 13.36
N LEU A 148 -4.07 -3.47 12.37
CA LEU A 148 -4.33 -3.72 10.96
C LEU A 148 -3.76 -5.08 10.52
N SER A 149 -4.38 -5.59 9.45
CA SER A 149 -3.75 -6.55 8.56
C SER A 149 -3.84 -5.94 7.17
N LEU A 150 -2.94 -4.98 6.88
CA LEU A 150 -3.10 -4.12 5.71
C LEU A 150 -3.02 -4.92 4.41
N ARG A 151 -4.10 -4.86 3.64
CA ARG A 151 -4.21 -5.49 2.32
C ARG A 151 -4.26 -4.43 1.24
N MET A 152 -3.86 -4.80 0.03
CA MET A 152 -3.80 -3.86 -1.10
C MET A 152 -5.15 -3.22 -1.42
N GLY A 153 -6.26 -3.96 -1.26
CA GLY A 153 -7.60 -3.41 -1.47
C GLY A 153 -7.87 -2.18 -0.61
N MET A 154 -7.40 -2.18 0.65
CA MET A 154 -7.55 -1.04 1.54
C MET A 154 -6.78 0.18 1.04
N LEU A 155 -5.50 0.03 0.67
CA LEU A 155 -4.70 1.11 0.09
C LEU A 155 -5.35 1.67 -1.19
N TYR A 156 -5.79 0.78 -2.07
CA TYR A 156 -6.46 1.15 -3.31
C TYR A 156 -7.72 1.98 -3.06
N ASP A 157 -8.55 1.54 -2.11
CA ASP A 157 -9.81 2.20 -1.79
C ASP A 157 -9.60 3.54 -1.06
N PHE A 158 -8.42 3.82 -0.50
CA PHE A 158 -8.03 5.14 0.00
C PHE A 158 -7.48 6.04 -1.12
N ALA A 159 -6.56 5.52 -1.94
CA ALA A 159 -5.87 6.29 -2.97
C ALA A 159 -6.79 6.68 -4.13
N VAL A 160 -7.49 5.72 -4.73
CA VAL A 160 -8.10 5.92 -6.05
C VAL A 160 -9.28 6.89 -6.00
N PRO A 161 -10.19 6.83 -5.01
CA PRO A 161 -11.21 7.86 -4.87
C PRO A 161 -10.57 9.25 -4.67
N PHE A 162 -9.48 9.37 -3.92
CA PHE A 162 -8.84 10.67 -3.67
C PHE A 162 -8.24 11.31 -4.94
N LEU A 163 -7.89 10.51 -5.96
CA LEU A 163 -7.23 10.99 -7.15
C LEU A 163 -8.19 11.69 -8.12
N HIS A 164 -8.14 13.02 -8.15
CA HIS A 164 -8.89 13.89 -9.04
C HIS A 164 -7.99 14.72 -9.96
N HIS A 165 -8.44 14.89 -11.20
CA HIS A 165 -7.96 15.83 -12.24
C HIS A 165 -6.65 16.58 -11.91
N GLY A 166 -5.50 15.91 -12.07
CA GLY A 166 -4.16 16.48 -12.14
C GLY A 166 -3.65 17.28 -10.92
N ARG A 167 -4.44 17.42 -9.84
CA ARG A 167 -4.15 18.31 -8.71
C ARG A 167 -4.15 17.61 -7.36
N SER A 168 -4.27 16.28 -7.37
CA SER A 168 -4.11 15.42 -6.21
C SER A 168 -2.99 14.43 -6.46
N SER A 169 -2.22 14.15 -5.43
CA SER A 169 -1.23 13.08 -5.46
C SER A 169 -1.12 12.40 -4.10
N PHE A 170 -0.56 11.19 -4.08
CA PHE A 170 -0.33 10.43 -2.87
C PHE A 170 1.07 9.83 -2.86
N ARG A 171 1.56 9.54 -1.65
CA ARG A 171 2.74 8.69 -1.43
C ARG A 171 2.56 7.84 -0.19
N ILE A 172 3.31 6.75 -0.13
CA ILE A 172 3.41 5.90 1.05
C ILE A 172 4.87 5.90 1.49
N ILE A 173 5.09 6.24 2.76
CA ILE A 173 6.39 6.13 3.41
C ILE A 173 6.41 4.79 4.14
N TRP A 174 7.34 3.93 3.77
CA TRP A 174 7.57 2.64 4.42
C TRP A 174 8.59 2.84 5.54
N ASN A 175 8.16 2.73 6.81
CA ASN A 175 8.96 3.11 7.97
C ASN A 175 9.93 2.03 8.46
N ASN A 176 9.95 0.86 7.80
CA ASN A 176 10.95 -0.23 7.91
C ASN A 176 11.44 -0.56 9.34
N GLY A 177 10.53 -0.60 10.32
CA GLY A 177 10.77 -1.23 11.62
C GLY A 177 11.71 -0.50 12.60
N ILE A 178 12.20 0.71 12.28
CA ILE A 178 12.95 1.52 13.26
C ILE A 178 11.96 2.36 14.05
N ALA A 179 11.52 1.87 15.21
CA ALA A 179 10.89 2.60 16.32
C ALA A 179 10.13 3.89 15.93
N ARG A 180 9.19 3.80 14.98
CA ARG A 180 8.31 4.89 14.56
C ARG A 180 6.90 4.64 15.09
N GLU A 181 6.14 5.71 15.22
CA GLU A 181 4.74 5.72 15.67
C GLU A 181 3.81 4.83 14.81
N SER A 182 4.26 4.46 13.60
CA SER A 182 3.57 3.57 12.66
C SER A 182 4.53 2.79 11.73
N ASP A 183 4.08 1.64 11.25
CA ASP A 183 4.78 0.82 10.25
C ASP A 183 4.83 1.51 8.87
N ILE A 184 3.78 2.28 8.53
CA ILE A 184 3.72 3.11 7.33
C ILE A 184 3.05 4.47 7.58
N THR A 185 3.35 5.42 6.72
CA THR A 185 2.65 6.71 6.64
C THR A 185 2.08 6.90 5.24
N PHE A 186 0.77 6.97 5.11
CA PHE A 186 0.07 7.21 3.86
C PHE A 186 -0.30 8.69 3.75
N MET A 187 0.34 9.40 2.84
CA MET A 187 0.13 10.83 2.63
C MET A 187 -0.71 11.08 1.38
N LEU A 188 -1.72 11.94 1.50
CA LEU A 188 -2.62 12.39 0.46
C LEU A 188 -2.52 13.91 0.37
N SER A 189 -2.19 14.47 -0.79
CA SER A 189 -2.09 15.92 -1.00
C SER A 189 -2.99 16.36 -2.15
N SER A 190 -3.74 17.45 -1.96
CA SER A 190 -4.57 18.04 -3.01
C SER A 190 -4.54 19.57 -2.97
N SER A 191 -4.63 20.20 -4.14
CA SER A 191 -4.80 21.64 -4.26
C SER A 191 -6.23 21.99 -4.66
N SER A 192 -6.88 22.80 -3.82
CA SER A 192 -8.25 23.28 -3.98
C SER A 192 -8.33 24.61 -4.75
N SER A 193 -7.28 25.00 -5.50
CA SER A 193 -7.32 26.25 -6.28
C SER A 193 -8.49 26.22 -7.27
N CYS A 194 -9.56 26.89 -6.84
CA CYS A 194 -10.87 27.09 -7.44
C CYS A 194 -11.49 25.89 -8.18
N MET A 195 -12.45 25.17 -7.57
CA MET A 195 -13.60 24.60 -8.31
C MET A 195 -14.73 24.04 -7.43
N ILE A 196 -15.95 24.24 -7.93
CA ILE A 196 -17.25 23.71 -7.49
C ILE A 196 -17.37 22.25 -7.96
N GLY A 197 -17.87 21.34 -7.12
CA GLY A 197 -18.29 19.98 -7.52
C GLY A 197 -17.45 18.80 -7.03
N VAL A 198 -16.37 19.03 -6.25
CA VAL A 198 -15.53 17.95 -5.66
C VAL A 198 -15.91 17.67 -4.20
N TRP A 199 -16.85 18.43 -3.64
CA TRP A 199 -17.23 18.39 -2.23
C TRP A 199 -17.77 17.04 -1.77
N ASP A 200 -18.50 16.30 -2.62
CA ASP A 200 -19.11 15.03 -2.22
C ASP A 200 -18.08 13.91 -2.09
N LEU A 201 -17.03 13.90 -2.92
CA LEU A 201 -15.96 12.91 -2.79
C LEU A 201 -14.94 13.29 -1.72
N ILE A 202 -14.66 14.59 -1.58
CA ILE A 202 -13.96 15.14 -0.42
C ILE A 202 -14.68 14.71 0.87
N ARG A 203 -16.01 14.82 0.90
CA ARG A 203 -16.84 14.39 2.03
C ARG A 203 -16.78 12.89 2.25
N ALA A 204 -16.84 12.06 1.20
CA ALA A 204 -16.72 10.61 1.35
C ALA A 204 -15.35 10.16 1.91
N VAL A 205 -14.28 10.84 1.48
CA VAL A 205 -12.94 10.65 2.06
C VAL A 205 -12.92 11.15 3.50
N ASP A 206 -13.48 12.33 3.78
CA ASP A 206 -13.57 12.91 5.12
C ASP A 206 -14.36 12.04 6.09
N GLU A 207 -15.53 11.54 5.68
CA GLU A 207 -16.38 10.61 6.43
C GLU A 207 -15.62 9.33 6.77
N ARG A 208 -14.81 8.83 5.82
CA ARG A 208 -13.97 7.65 6.05
C ARG A 208 -12.84 7.96 7.03
N PHE A 209 -12.23 9.14 6.96
CA PHE A 209 -11.25 9.62 7.94
C PHE A 209 -11.88 9.83 9.33
N ASP A 210 -13.10 10.37 9.40
CA ASP A 210 -13.85 10.56 10.64
C ASP A 210 -14.22 9.23 11.28
N SER A 211 -14.58 8.23 10.45
CA SER A 211 -14.90 6.87 10.91
C SER A 211 -13.72 6.19 11.63
N VAL A 212 -12.50 6.64 11.38
CA VAL A 212 -11.26 6.15 12.02
C VAL A 212 -10.69 7.12 13.06
N GLY A 213 -11.47 8.12 13.49
CA GLY A 213 -11.10 9.02 14.59
C GLY A 213 -10.06 10.09 14.24
N GLY A 214 -10.04 10.58 13.01
CA GLY A 214 -9.08 11.59 12.57
C GLY A 214 -9.21 12.95 13.28
N SER A 215 -8.07 13.57 13.60
CA SER A 215 -7.98 14.93 14.13
C SER A 215 -7.56 15.92 13.04
N GLU A 216 -8.13 17.13 13.04
CA GLU A 216 -7.82 18.19 12.07
C GLU A 216 -7.00 19.31 12.71
N VAL A 217 -5.96 19.76 12.01
CA VAL A 217 -5.09 20.87 12.42
C VAL A 217 -4.85 21.78 11.20
N LYS A 218 -5.07 23.08 11.37
CA LYS A 218 -4.72 24.07 10.35
C LYS A 218 -3.20 24.28 10.34
N ILE A 219 -2.57 24.15 9.17
CA ILE A 219 -1.13 24.41 9.00
C ILE A 219 -0.96 25.74 8.26
N ASN A 220 -0.59 26.77 9.01
CA ASN A 220 -0.14 28.01 8.40
C ASN A 220 1.30 27.81 7.91
N TYR A 221 1.49 27.53 6.62
CA TYR A 221 2.82 27.68 6.00
C TYR A 221 3.14 29.18 5.99
N GLY A 222 3.92 29.65 6.96
CA GLY A 222 4.20 31.08 7.14
C GLY A 222 5.02 31.48 8.35
N GLU A 223 5.22 30.63 9.35
CA GLU A 223 6.36 30.79 10.27
C GLU A 223 7.42 29.79 9.83
N TRP A 224 8.46 30.30 9.18
CA TRP A 224 9.76 29.69 9.33
C TRP A 224 10.03 29.72 10.84
N VAL A 225 9.89 28.58 11.50
CA VAL A 225 10.62 28.39 12.74
C VAL A 225 12.07 28.56 12.32
N HIS A 226 12.66 29.71 12.65
CA HIS A 226 14.10 29.74 12.86
C HIS A 226 14.34 28.56 13.79
N LEU A 227 14.95 27.50 13.26
CA LEU A 227 15.74 26.64 14.11
C LEU A 227 16.66 27.64 14.79
N ASP A 228 16.46 27.85 16.08
CA ASP A 228 17.33 28.69 16.87
C ASP A 228 18.75 28.22 16.54
N ASP A 229 19.51 29.11 15.90
CA ASP A 229 20.96 29.00 15.85
C ASP A 229 21.45 29.25 17.29
N GLU A 230 21.16 28.31 18.19
CA GLU A 230 21.92 28.11 19.42
C GLU A 230 23.06 27.17 19.06
N ASP A 231 24.11 27.74 18.44
CA ASP A 231 25.51 27.30 18.55
C ASP A 231 26.42 28.22 17.70
N GLU A 232 26.35 29.53 17.90
CA GLU A 232 27.46 30.45 17.58
C GLU A 232 27.76 31.32 18.81
N ASP A 233 28.47 30.74 19.78
CA ASP A 233 29.25 31.49 20.77
C ASP A 233 30.35 30.59 21.35
N VAL A 234 31.35 30.23 20.54
CA VAL A 234 32.70 29.88 21.04
C VAL A 234 33.72 30.32 20.00
N TRP A 235 34.28 31.53 20.13
CA TRP A 235 35.69 31.84 19.90
C TRP A 235 36.04 33.15 20.65
N ASP A 236 36.57 33.01 21.87
CA ASP A 236 37.53 33.97 22.44
C ASP A 236 38.90 33.82 21.76
#